data_AF-A0AAW4L2J7-F1
#
_entry.id   AF-A0AAW4L2J7-F1
#
_cell.length_a   1.000
_cell.length_b   1.000
_cell.length_c   1.000
_cell.angle_alpha   90.00
_cell.angle_beta   90.00
_cell.angle_gamma   90.00
#
_symmetry.space_group_name_H-M   'P 1'
#
loop_
_entity.id
_entity.type
_entity.pdbx_description
1 polymer ?
#
loop_
_entity_poly.entity_id
_entity_poly.type
_entity_poly.pdbx_seq_one_letter_code
_entity_poly.pdbx_strand_id
1 'polypeptide(L)'
;MQIEKSAFDITSLDDEIRVDGLCKGLLMAFYESLLAEGLDQGAATKLANGADHFVRDFVIGVKMLNLFDEQPDLVRQFAGNWYIVNTLEPSVDYLASSLPGVARFYRYLADNGLISAGFSQMVGQECGELPYYASRIASFWEITDNYPEWDQECSLQNY
;
A
#
# COMPACT_ATOMS: atom_id res chain seq x y z
N MET A 1 -21.48 5.04 0.65
CA MET A 1 -21.17 4.23 1.84
C MET A 1 -20.78 5.18 2.96
N GLN A 2 -21.38 5.06 4.15
CA GLN A 2 -20.97 5.85 5.31
C GLN A 2 -19.89 5.07 6.05
N ILE A 3 -18.66 5.57 6.06
CA ILE A 3 -17.53 4.96 6.77
C ILE A 3 -17.28 5.73 8.06
N GLU A 4 -17.20 5.02 9.18
CA GLU A 4 -16.69 5.54 10.44
C GLU A 4 -15.18 5.28 10.52
N LYS A 5 -14.35 6.33 10.43
CA LYS A 5 -12.88 6.18 10.37
C LYS A 5 -12.29 5.58 11.64
N SER A 6 -12.83 5.90 12.82
CA SER A 6 -12.43 5.31 14.11
C SER A 6 -12.68 3.80 14.18
N ALA A 7 -13.60 3.27 13.36
CA ALA A 7 -13.75 1.82 13.21
C ALA A 7 -12.55 1.18 12.49
N PHE A 8 -11.51 1.93 12.09
CA PHE A 8 -10.28 1.39 11.51
C PHE A 8 -9.09 1.51 12.47
N ASP A 9 -9.31 1.95 13.72
CA ASP A 9 -8.27 1.98 14.74
C ASP A 9 -7.89 0.57 15.18
N ILE A 10 -6.58 0.32 15.32
CA ILE A 10 -6.00 -0.96 15.72
C ILE A 10 -5.20 -0.78 17.00
N THR A 11 -5.67 -1.40 18.10
CA THR A 11 -4.97 -1.39 19.39
C THR A 11 -4.76 -2.78 19.96
N SER A 12 -5.28 -3.80 19.28
CA SER A 12 -5.29 -5.19 19.70
C SER A 12 -5.38 -6.13 18.50
N LEU A 13 -5.14 -7.42 18.74
CA LEU A 13 -5.31 -8.46 17.71
C LEU A 13 -6.77 -8.58 17.24
N ASP A 14 -7.74 -8.42 18.14
CA ASP A 14 -9.16 -8.45 17.76
C ASP A 14 -9.52 -7.27 16.86
N ASP A 15 -8.89 -6.11 17.08
CA ASP A 15 -9.04 -4.96 16.18
C ASP A 15 -8.43 -5.24 14.82
N GLU A 16 -7.24 -5.85 14.76
CA GLU A 16 -6.59 -6.22 13.49
C GLU A 16 -7.51 -7.10 12.62
N ILE A 17 -8.10 -8.15 13.21
CA ILE A 17 -9.03 -9.06 12.51
C ILE A 17 -10.26 -8.31 12.01
N ARG A 18 -10.80 -7.40 12.84
CA ARG A 18 -11.97 -6.59 12.49
C ARG A 18 -11.63 -5.62 11.35
N VAL A 19 -10.50 -4.92 11.44
CA VAL A 19 -10.06 -3.94 10.43
C VAL A 19 -9.69 -4.63 9.13
N ASP A 20 -9.08 -5.81 9.15
CA ASP A 20 -8.85 -6.63 7.96
C ASP A 20 -10.16 -6.92 7.21
N GLY A 21 -11.21 -7.31 7.93
CA GLY A 21 -12.54 -7.52 7.37
C GLY A 21 -13.17 -6.25 6.78
N LEU A 22 -12.99 -5.10 7.42
CA LEU A 22 -13.46 -3.81 6.91
C LEU A 22 -12.70 -3.37 5.66
N CYS A 23 -11.38 -3.53 5.64
CA CYS A 23 -10.52 -3.26 4.48
C CYS A 23 -10.90 -4.16 3.29
N LYS A 24 -11.18 -5.44 3.53
CA LYS A 24 -11.70 -6.34 2.49
C LYS A 24 -13.00 -5.84 1.88
N GLY A 25 -13.94 -5.36 2.70
CA GLY A 25 -15.19 -4.76 2.22
C GLY A 25 -14.95 -3.49 1.38
N LEU A 26 -14.03 -2.64 1.83
CA LEU A 26 -13.65 -1.41 1.14
C LEU A 26 -12.97 -1.69 -0.21
N LEU A 27 -12.09 -2.69 -0.28
CA LEU A 27 -11.44 -3.14 -1.51
C LEU A 27 -12.42 -3.75 -2.51
N MET A 28 -13.46 -4.45 -2.01
CA MET A 28 -14.55 -4.93 -2.87
C MET A 28 -15.35 -3.76 -3.46
N ALA A 29 -15.68 -2.75 -2.65
CA ALA A 29 -16.37 -1.55 -3.14
C ALA A 29 -15.53 -0.77 -4.17
N PHE A 30 -14.20 -0.74 -3.99
CA PHE A 30 -13.27 -0.21 -4.98
C PHE A 30 -13.27 -1.03 -6.28
N TYR A 31 -13.21 -2.36 -6.20
CA TYR A 31 -13.30 -3.22 -7.38
C TYR A 31 -14.61 -2.98 -8.15
N GLU A 32 -15.74 -2.89 -7.44
CA GLU A 32 -17.04 -2.59 -8.05
C GLU A 32 -17.07 -1.20 -8.72
N SER A 33 -16.40 -0.20 -8.14
CA SER A 33 -16.32 1.13 -8.75
C SER A 33 -15.50 1.12 -10.04
N LEU A 34 -14.41 0.34 -10.10
CA LEU A 34 -13.62 0.17 -11.32
C LEU A 34 -14.45 -0.45 -12.46
N LEU A 35 -15.28 -1.45 -12.14
CA LEU A 35 -16.20 -2.04 -13.12
C LEU A 35 -17.25 -1.04 -13.58
N ALA A 36 -17.80 -0.24 -12.67
CA ALA A 36 -18.78 0.80 -12.99
C ALA A 36 -18.19 1.91 -13.88
N GLU A 37 -16.88 2.18 -13.76
CA GLU A 37 -16.12 3.09 -14.64
C GLU A 37 -15.83 2.49 -16.03
N GLY A 38 -16.15 1.21 -16.26
CA GLY A 38 -16.04 0.53 -17.55
C GLY A 38 -14.76 -0.27 -17.75
N LEU A 39 -13.96 -0.50 -16.69
CA LEU A 39 -12.85 -1.45 -16.80
C LEU A 39 -13.40 -2.88 -16.93
N ASP A 40 -12.69 -3.72 -17.69
CA ASP A 40 -12.97 -5.15 -17.70
C ASP A 40 -12.54 -5.81 -16.38
N GLN A 41 -13.05 -7.03 -16.15
CA GLN A 41 -12.80 -7.78 -14.92
C GLN A 41 -11.31 -8.06 -14.68
N GLY A 42 -10.52 -8.30 -15.73
CA GLY A 42 -9.10 -8.58 -15.59
C GLY A 42 -8.33 -7.35 -15.13
N ALA A 43 -8.59 -6.20 -15.75
CA ALA A 43 -8.00 -4.92 -15.38
C ALA A 43 -8.41 -4.49 -13.96
N ALA A 44 -9.69 -4.62 -13.62
CA ALA A 44 -10.19 -4.31 -12.28
C ALA A 44 -9.57 -5.23 -11.21
N THR A 45 -9.48 -6.53 -11.48
CA THR A 45 -8.85 -7.52 -10.58
C THR A 45 -7.38 -7.18 -10.35
N LYS A 46 -6.63 -6.83 -11.40
CA LYS A 46 -5.22 -6.48 -11.28
C LYS A 46 -5.00 -5.29 -10.35
N LEU A 47 -5.81 -4.23 -10.49
CA LEU A 47 -5.72 -3.04 -9.64
C LEU A 47 -6.15 -3.34 -8.19
N ALA A 48 -7.25 -4.08 -8.01
CA ALA A 48 -7.74 -4.45 -6.68
C ALA A 48 -6.73 -5.31 -5.92
N ASN A 49 -6.11 -6.31 -6.58
CA ASN A 49 -5.09 -7.16 -5.95
C ASN A 49 -3.83 -6.40 -5.56
N GLY A 50 -3.40 -5.43 -6.36
CA GLY A 50 -2.25 -4.58 -6.00
C GLY A 50 -2.53 -3.74 -4.77
N ALA A 51 -3.73 -3.17 -4.66
CA ALA A 51 -4.18 -2.45 -3.48
C ALA A 51 -4.35 -3.37 -2.26
N ASP A 52 -4.91 -4.57 -2.44
CA ASP A 52 -5.15 -5.56 -1.38
C ASP A 52 -3.85 -5.96 -0.68
N HIS A 53 -2.81 -6.32 -1.44
CA HIS A 53 -1.50 -6.68 -0.88
C HIS A 53 -0.88 -5.53 -0.08
N PHE A 54 -0.93 -4.30 -0.59
CA PHE A 54 -0.42 -3.14 0.15
C PHE A 54 -1.24 -2.86 1.42
N VAL A 55 -2.57 -2.83 1.32
CA VAL A 55 -3.42 -2.42 2.44
C VAL A 55 -3.43 -3.49 3.53
N ARG A 56 -3.79 -4.72 3.19
CA ARG A 56 -4.08 -5.74 4.21
C ARG A 56 -2.81 -6.36 4.76
N ASP A 57 -1.85 -6.69 3.90
CA ASP A 57 -0.64 -7.36 4.38
C ASP A 57 0.32 -6.35 5.01
N PHE A 58 0.49 -5.17 4.42
CA PHE A 58 1.44 -4.19 4.92
C PHE A 58 0.82 -3.15 5.87
N VAL A 59 -0.15 -2.35 5.45
CA VAL A 59 -0.70 -1.27 6.31
C VAL A 59 -1.38 -1.83 7.56
N ILE A 60 -2.17 -2.89 7.41
CA ILE A 60 -2.86 -3.54 8.54
C ILE A 60 -1.94 -4.56 9.22
N GLY A 61 -1.50 -5.60 8.50
CA GLY A 61 -0.81 -6.74 9.09
C GLY A 61 0.60 -6.46 9.63
N VAL A 62 1.32 -5.49 9.06
CA VAL A 62 2.69 -5.16 9.49
C VAL A 62 2.73 -3.87 10.29
N LYS A 63 2.06 -2.83 9.79
CA LYS A 63 2.13 -1.50 10.39
C LYS A 63 1.08 -1.29 11.48
N MET A 64 -0.01 -2.07 11.49
CA MET A 64 -1.17 -1.92 12.39
C MET A 64 -1.68 -0.48 12.41
N LEU A 65 -1.76 0.15 11.24
CA LEU A 65 -2.18 1.54 11.12
C LEU A 65 -3.62 1.65 10.65
N ASN A 66 -4.29 2.70 11.10
CA ASN A 66 -5.54 3.12 10.50
C ASN A 66 -5.24 3.67 9.09
N LEU A 67 -5.90 3.08 8.09
CA LEU A 67 -5.79 3.44 6.68
C LEU A 67 -6.06 4.94 6.40
N PHE A 68 -6.84 5.60 7.26
CA PHE A 68 -7.28 6.99 7.09
C PHE A 68 -6.45 8.02 7.83
N ASP A 69 -5.40 7.62 8.55
CA ASP A 69 -4.56 8.53 9.36
C ASP A 69 -3.53 9.33 8.53
N GLU A 70 -3.56 9.19 7.20
CA GLU A 70 -2.70 9.93 6.26
C GLU A 70 -1.20 9.87 6.59
N GLN A 71 -0.73 8.69 7.01
CA GLN A 71 0.66 8.45 7.36
C GLN A 71 1.55 8.52 6.10
N PRO A 72 2.54 9.42 6.06
CA PRO A 72 3.42 9.57 4.91
C PRO A 72 4.38 8.37 4.76
N ASP A 73 5.01 8.27 3.59
CA ASP A 73 6.08 7.31 3.28
C ASP A 73 5.67 5.82 3.32
N LEU A 74 4.40 5.47 3.54
CA LEU A 74 3.97 4.07 3.60
C LEU A 74 4.27 3.32 2.29
N VAL A 75 4.14 3.96 1.12
CA VAL A 75 4.48 3.29 -0.15
C VAL A 75 5.99 3.07 -0.25
N ARG A 76 6.79 4.05 0.19
CA ARG A 76 8.26 3.89 0.24
C ARG A 76 8.69 2.77 1.19
N GLN A 77 8.10 2.70 2.38
CA GLN A 77 8.37 1.64 3.34
C GLN A 77 7.96 0.26 2.80
N PHE A 78 6.82 0.18 2.11
CA PHE A 78 6.38 -1.04 1.47
C PHE A 78 7.32 -1.47 0.33
N ALA A 79 7.42 -0.66 -0.73
CA ALA A 79 8.08 -1.04 -1.97
C ALA A 79 9.62 -0.94 -1.91
N GLY A 80 10.14 -0.05 -1.05
CA GLY A 80 11.57 0.22 -0.89
C GLY A 80 12.24 -0.54 0.26
N ASN A 81 11.47 -1.24 1.11
CA ASN A 81 12.01 -2.05 2.20
C ASN A 81 11.22 -3.35 2.40
N TRP A 82 10.01 -3.28 2.96
CA TRP A 82 9.30 -4.47 3.44
C TRP A 82 9.10 -5.53 2.37
N TYR A 83 8.65 -5.14 1.17
CA TYR A 83 8.49 -6.05 0.03
C TYR A 83 9.81 -6.72 -0.36
N ILE A 84 10.91 -5.97 -0.34
CA ILE A 84 12.24 -6.45 -0.75
C ILE A 84 12.74 -7.50 0.25
N VAL A 85 12.63 -7.21 1.55
CA VAL A 85 13.12 -8.09 2.62
C VAL A 85 12.24 -9.34 2.79
N ASN A 86 10.93 -9.22 2.55
CA ASN A 86 9.96 -10.30 2.80
C ASN A 86 9.58 -11.11 1.54
N THR A 87 10.21 -10.84 0.40
CA THR A 87 10.01 -11.61 -0.85
C THR A 87 11.28 -12.37 -1.18
N LEU A 88 11.16 -13.63 -1.60
CA LEU A 88 12.33 -14.46 -1.97
C LEU A 88 13.07 -13.90 -3.20
N GLU A 89 12.31 -13.45 -4.20
CA GLU A 89 12.82 -12.86 -5.44
C GLU A 89 12.07 -11.56 -5.75
N PRO A 90 12.34 -10.46 -5.02
CA PRO A 90 11.71 -9.17 -5.29
C PRO A 90 12.01 -8.69 -6.70
N SER A 91 10.99 -8.19 -7.39
CA SER A 91 11.13 -7.68 -8.76
C SER A 91 10.42 -6.35 -8.94
N VAL A 92 11.05 -5.48 -9.74
CA VAL A 92 10.42 -4.20 -10.13
C VAL A 92 9.19 -4.43 -11.00
N ASP A 93 9.14 -5.52 -11.78
CA ASP A 93 7.98 -5.85 -12.61
C ASP A 93 6.72 -6.11 -11.78
N TYR A 94 6.88 -6.79 -10.63
CA TYR A 94 5.79 -6.95 -9.67
C TYR A 94 5.32 -5.58 -9.15
N LEU A 95 6.23 -4.71 -8.72
CA LEU A 95 5.90 -3.38 -8.22
C LEU A 95 5.23 -2.52 -9.31
N ALA A 96 5.73 -2.55 -10.54
CA ALA A 96 5.15 -1.86 -11.69
C ALA A 96 3.73 -2.35 -12.01
N SER A 97 3.45 -3.61 -11.72
CA SER A 97 2.11 -4.20 -11.87
C SER A 97 1.17 -3.87 -10.70
N SER A 98 1.70 -3.75 -9.48
CA SER A 98 0.93 -3.64 -8.23
C SER A 98 0.65 -2.18 -7.79
N LEU A 99 1.68 -1.32 -7.81
CA LEU A 99 1.60 0.07 -7.34
C LEU A 99 0.54 0.95 -8.06
N PRO A 100 0.21 0.73 -9.35
CA PRO A 100 -0.92 1.41 -9.96
C PRO A 100 -2.26 1.14 -9.25
N GLY A 101 -2.43 -0.06 -8.70
CA GLY A 101 -3.58 -0.42 -7.87
C GLY A 101 -3.64 0.40 -6.59
N VAL A 102 -2.51 0.54 -5.88
CA VAL A 102 -2.38 1.35 -4.67
C VAL A 102 -2.73 2.82 -4.95
N ALA A 103 -2.12 3.42 -5.97
CA ALA A 103 -2.40 4.80 -6.36
C ALA A 103 -3.88 5.01 -6.72
N ARG A 104 -4.47 4.07 -7.47
CA ARG A 104 -5.88 4.14 -7.87
C ARG A 104 -6.82 3.98 -6.67
N PHE A 105 -6.47 3.14 -5.71
CA PHE A 105 -7.24 2.96 -4.48
C PHE A 105 -7.23 4.21 -3.60
N TYR A 106 -6.06 4.82 -3.35
CA TYR A 106 -6.00 6.06 -2.58
C TYR A 106 -6.72 7.22 -3.28
N ARG A 107 -6.67 7.27 -4.61
CA ARG A 107 -7.52 8.21 -5.36
C ARG A 107 -9.01 7.96 -5.12
N TYR A 108 -9.45 6.70 -5.15
CA TYR A 108 -10.83 6.34 -4.82
C TYR A 108 -11.21 6.78 -3.40
N LEU A 109 -10.32 6.63 -2.41
CA LEU A 109 -10.58 7.12 -1.05
C LEU A 109 -10.74 8.65 -1.00
N ALA A 110 -9.88 9.39 -1.69
CA ALA A 110 -9.96 10.85 -1.76
C ALA A 110 -11.24 11.33 -2.48
N ASP A 111 -11.59 10.70 -3.60
CA ASP A 111 -12.81 11.00 -4.37
C ASP A 111 -14.09 10.77 -3.54
N ASN A 112 -14.02 9.91 -2.51
CA ASN A 112 -15.11 9.67 -1.55
C ASN A 112 -14.98 10.49 -0.24
N GLY A 113 -14.02 11.42 -0.15
CA GLY A 113 -13.82 12.28 1.02
C GLY A 113 -13.28 11.55 2.27
N LEU A 114 -12.70 10.36 2.08
CA LEU A 114 -12.15 9.54 3.18
C LEU A 114 -10.74 9.95 3.58
N ILE A 115 -10.01 10.61 2.69
CA ILE A 115 -8.69 11.21 2.91
C ILE A 115 -8.59 12.52 2.12
N SER A 116 -7.55 13.30 2.37
CA SER A 116 -7.24 14.52 1.66
C SER A 116 -6.74 14.25 0.24
N ALA A 117 -7.07 15.15 -0.69
CA ALA A 117 -6.56 15.08 -2.06
C ALA A 117 -5.03 15.24 -2.12
N GLY A 118 -4.46 16.04 -1.21
CA GLY A 118 -3.01 16.23 -1.11
C GLY A 118 -2.29 14.94 -0.74
N PHE A 119 -2.82 14.19 0.23
CA PHE A 119 -2.27 12.89 0.60
C PHE A 119 -2.41 11.85 -0.52
N SER A 120 -3.56 11.77 -1.19
CA SER A 120 -3.71 10.90 -2.37
C SER A 120 -2.71 11.25 -3.49
N GLN A 121 -2.41 12.53 -3.70
CA GLN A 121 -1.40 12.96 -4.67
C GLN A 121 0.00 12.50 -4.27
N MET A 122 0.37 12.63 -2.99
CA MET A 122 1.65 12.15 -2.44
C MET A 122 1.80 10.63 -2.66
N VAL A 123 0.80 9.84 -2.28
CA VAL A 123 0.78 8.38 -2.51
C VAL A 123 0.95 8.05 -3.99
N GLY A 124 0.27 8.79 -4.87
CA GLY A 124 0.40 8.63 -6.31
C GLY A 124 1.81 8.94 -6.85
N GLN A 125 2.48 9.94 -6.28
CA GLN A 125 3.88 10.26 -6.61
C GLN A 125 4.81 9.12 -6.18
N GLU A 126 4.69 8.66 -4.92
CA GLU A 126 5.51 7.56 -4.41
C GLU A 126 5.31 6.27 -5.20
N CYS A 127 4.08 5.94 -5.59
CA CYS A 127 3.79 4.78 -6.46
C CYS A 127 4.47 4.86 -7.84
N GLY A 128 4.77 6.08 -8.31
CA GLY A 128 5.42 6.33 -9.59
C GLY A 128 6.95 6.19 -9.57
N GLU A 129 7.58 6.03 -8.41
CA GLU A 129 9.04 6.02 -8.26
C GLU A 129 9.68 4.66 -8.58
N LEU A 130 9.24 4.00 -9.66
CA LEU A 130 9.76 2.70 -10.08
C LEU A 130 11.30 2.67 -10.25
N PRO A 131 11.98 3.70 -10.80
CA PRO A 131 13.43 3.71 -10.87
C PRO A 131 14.12 3.66 -9.50
N TYR A 132 13.53 4.32 -8.50
CA TYR A 132 14.03 4.28 -7.13
C TYR A 132 13.86 2.88 -6.52
N TYR A 133 12.68 2.26 -6.67
CA TYR A 133 12.48 0.89 -6.17
C TYR A 133 13.35 -0.14 -6.90
N ALA A 134 13.58 0.04 -8.20
CA ALA A 134 14.52 -0.81 -8.95
C ALA A 134 15.94 -0.70 -8.40
N SER A 135 16.42 0.51 -8.10
CA SER A 135 17.76 0.68 -7.51
C SER A 135 17.84 0.09 -6.10
N ARG A 136 16.77 0.21 -5.30
CA ARG A 136 16.69 -0.40 -3.96
C ARG A 136 16.78 -1.93 -4.00
N ILE A 137 16.08 -2.57 -4.95
CA ILE A 137 16.17 -4.03 -5.17
C ILE A 137 17.58 -4.42 -5.60
N ALA A 138 18.17 -3.69 -6.56
CA ALA A 138 19.52 -3.97 -7.04
C ALA A 138 20.55 -3.85 -5.91
N SER A 139 20.50 -2.77 -5.14
CA SER A 139 21.42 -2.55 -4.03
C SER A 139 21.26 -3.56 -2.90
N PHE A 140 20.04 -4.08 -2.67
CA PHE A 140 19.79 -5.12 -1.67
C PHE A 140 20.59 -6.40 -1.96
N TRP A 141 20.67 -6.80 -3.23
CA TRP A 141 21.45 -7.98 -3.65
C TRP A 141 22.96 -7.77 -3.57
N GLU A 142 23.41 -6.51 -3.51
CA GLU A 142 24.82 -6.13 -3.39
C GLU A 142 25.27 -5.94 -1.93
N ILE A 143 24.37 -6.11 -0.96
CA ILE A 143 24.69 -5.92 0.45
C ILE A 143 25.74 -6.95 0.90
N THR A 144 26.82 -6.45 1.50
CA THR A 144 27.79 -7.26 2.24
C THR A 144 27.70 -6.97 3.74
N ASP A 145 27.90 -5.72 4.14
CA ASP A 145 27.92 -5.28 5.54
C ASP A 145 27.10 -4.00 5.78
N ASN A 146 26.46 -3.44 4.75
CA ASN A 146 25.76 -2.15 4.75
C ASN A 146 24.23 -2.28 4.86
N TYR A 147 23.73 -3.38 5.42
CA TYR A 147 22.30 -3.58 5.62
C TYR A 147 21.65 -2.49 6.50
N PRO A 148 22.24 -2.07 7.64
CA PRO A 148 21.62 -1.07 8.50
C PRO A 148 21.39 0.28 7.81
N GLU A 149 22.36 0.73 7.00
CA GLU A 149 22.26 1.97 6.22
C GLU A 149 21.17 1.84 5.15
N TRP A 150 21.13 0.69 4.46
CA TRP A 150 20.09 0.41 3.48
C TRP A 150 18.70 0.39 4.13
N ASP A 151 18.53 -0.26 5.28
CA ASP A 151 17.26 -0.34 6.01
C ASP A 151 16.74 1.04 6.44
N GLN A 152 17.64 1.93 6.89
CA GLN A 152 17.30 3.25 7.43
C GLN A 152 16.65 4.18 6.40
N GLU A 153 17.01 4.09 5.11
CA GLU A 153 16.44 4.94 4.05
C GLU A 153 14.94 4.74 3.83
N CYS A 154 14.39 3.57 4.19
CA CYS A 154 12.97 3.23 4.11
C CYS A 154 12.55 2.49 5.38
N SER A 155 12.94 3.02 6.55
CA SER A 155 12.78 2.32 7.81
C SER A 155 11.32 2.00 8.11
N LEU A 156 11.08 0.79 8.62
CA LEU A 156 9.75 0.36 9.06
C LEU A 156 9.40 0.87 10.46
N GLN A 157 10.33 1.54 11.15
CA GLN A 157 10.06 2.14 12.46
C GLN A 157 9.20 3.40 12.28
N ASN A 158 8.09 3.48 13.00
CA ASN A 158 7.33 4.72 13.13
C ASN A 158 8.07 5.59 14.16
N TYR A 159 8.52 6.79 13.77
CA TYR A 159 9.06 7.78 14.71
C TYR A 159 7.93 8.59 15.36
#